data_AF-A0A8S3BA32-F1
#
_entry.id   AF-A0A8S3BA32-F1
#
_cell.length_a   1.000
_cell.length_b   1.000
_cell.length_c   1.000
_cell.angle_alpha   90.00
_cell.angle_beta   90.00
_cell.angle_gamma   90.00
#
_symmetry.space_group_name_H-M   'P 1'
#
loop_
_entity.id
_entity.type
_entity.pdbx_description
1 polymer ?
#
loop_
_entity_poly.entity_id
_entity_poly.type
_entity_poly.pdbx_seq_one_letter_code
_entity_poly.pdbx_strand_id
1 'polypeptide(L)' 'NQQHENIKYLPDRKIPENIIAIPDLDIAVKDADIIIFVIPHQYVKNVCEQLKNNIKKDAFALTLIKVRK' A
#
# COMPACT_ATOMS: atom_id res chain seq x y z
N ASN A 1 5.39 12.78 5.84
CA ASN A 1 5.62 12.18 7.18
C ASN A 1 5.73 13.19 8.33
N GLN A 2 5.96 14.49 8.12
CA GLN A 2 6.18 15.43 9.24
C GLN A 2 5.03 15.55 10.26
N GLN A 3 3.77 15.40 9.82
CA GLN A 3 2.60 15.55 10.70
C GLN A 3 2.05 14.20 11.22
N HIS A 4 2.60 13.07 10.74
CA HIS A 4 2.11 11.71 11.01
C HIS A 4 0.57 11.60 10.96
N GLU A 5 -0.03 12.18 9.93
CA GLU A 5 -1.47 12.28 9.77
C GLU A 5 -1.83 12.31 8.29
N ASN A 6 -2.93 11.64 7.94
CA ASN A 6 -3.50 11.69 6.61
C ASN A 6 -4.71 12.63 6.61
N ILE A 7 -4.46 13.93 6.60
CA ILE A 7 -5.50 14.98 6.70
C ILE A 7 -6.61 14.79 5.67
N LYS A 8 -6.27 14.29 4.47
CA LYS A 8 -7.23 14.14 3.36
C LYS A 8 -8.19 12.98 3.54
N TYR A 9 -7.71 11.83 4.02
CA TYR A 9 -8.48 10.58 4.04
C TYR A 9 -8.80 10.07 5.45
N LEU A 10 -8.11 10.56 6.47
CA LEU A 10 -8.28 10.19 7.86
C LEU A 10 -7.97 11.38 8.79
N PRO A 11 -8.80 12.45 8.75
CA PRO A 11 -8.58 13.64 9.55
C PRO A 11 -8.67 13.34 11.05
N ASP A 12 -7.93 14.11 11.86
CA ASP A 12 -7.92 14.08 13.33
C ASP A 12 -7.44 12.75 13.94
N ARG A 13 -6.75 11.92 13.15
CA ARG A 13 -6.17 10.65 13.62
C ARG A 13 -4.68 10.61 13.35
N LYS A 14 -3.90 10.48 14.42
CA LYS A 14 -2.47 10.25 14.34
C LYS A 14 -2.17 8.84 13.87
N ILE A 15 -1.30 8.78 12.88
CA ILE A 15 -0.70 7.57 12.35
C ILE A 15 0.49 7.24 13.27
N PRO A 16 0.63 5.98 13.73
CA PRO A 16 1.79 5.54 14.48
C PRO A 16 3.14 5.93 13.85
N GLU A 17 4.14 6.23 14.67
CA GLU A 17 5.48 6.69 14.23
C GLU A 17 6.22 5.65 13.38
N ASN A 18 5.92 4.37 13.58
CA ASN A 18 6.50 3.26 12.81
C ASN A 18 5.91 3.12 11.39
N ILE A 19 4.93 3.95 11.01
CA ILE A 19 4.37 3.98 9.66
C ILE A 19 5.03 5.12 8.89
N ILE A 20 5.71 4.75 7.80
CA ILE A 20 6.42 5.66 6.92
C ILE A 20 5.65 5.72 5.60
N ALA A 21 5.15 6.91 5.21
CA ALA A 21 4.56 7.07 3.88
C ALA A 21 5.67 7.18 2.84
N ILE A 22 5.61 6.29 1.84
CA ILE A 22 6.53 6.24 0.71
C ILE A 22 5.69 6.49 -0.56
N PRO A 23 5.99 7.54 -1.37
CA PRO A 23 5.20 7.85 -2.55
C PRO A 23 5.51 6.94 -3.75
N ASP A 24 6.72 6.39 -3.77
CA ASP A 24 7.18 5.48 -4.81
C ASP A 24 6.86 4.03 -4.43
N LEU A 25 6.11 3.36 -5.30
CA LEU A 25 5.62 2.02 -5.06
C LEU A 25 6.75 0.99 -5.08
N ASP A 26 7.73 1.15 -5.97
CA ASP A 26 8.86 0.24 -6.12
C ASP A 26 9.75 0.24 -4.88
N ILE A 27 9.98 1.41 -4.30
CA ILE A 27 10.70 1.55 -3.02
C ILE A 27 9.87 0.93 -1.88
N ALA A 28 8.55 1.13 -1.88
CA ALA A 28 7.68 0.65 -0.81
C ALA A 28 7.60 -0.88 -0.72
N VAL A 29 7.71 -1.60 -1.85
CA VAL A 29 7.55 -3.06 -1.88
C VAL A 29 8.85 -3.86 -1.92
N LYS A 30 9.98 -3.21 -2.22
CA LYS A 30 11.27 -3.86 -2.54
C LYS A 30 11.66 -4.99 -1.58
N ASP A 31 11.49 -4.75 -0.29
CA ASP A 31 11.88 -5.68 0.77
C ASP A 31 10.69 -6.21 1.59
N ALA A 32 9.46 -6.01 1.12
CA ALA A 32 8.27 -6.40 1.86
C ALA A 32 8.00 -7.92 1.76
N ASP A 33 7.90 -8.59 2.92
CA ASP A 33 7.49 -10.00 2.99
C ASP A 33 5.96 -10.17 2.95
N ILE A 34 5.22 -9.12 3.33
CA ILE A 34 3.76 -9.08 3.29
C ILE A 34 3.33 -7.77 2.61
N ILE A 35 2.48 -7.89 1.59
CA ILE A 35 1.91 -6.76 0.86
C ILE A 35 0.39 -6.75 1.08
N ILE A 36 -0.11 -5.65 1.62
CA ILE A 36 -1.54 -5.46 1.91
C ILE A 36 -2.14 -4.48 0.89
N PHE A 37 -3.00 -4.98 0.00
CA PHE A 37 -3.70 -4.17 -0.99
C PHE A 37 -4.97 -3.57 -0.37
N VAL A 38 -4.97 -2.24 -0.19
CA VAL A 38 -6.11 -1.45 0.32
C VAL A 38 -6.36 -0.25 -0.59
N ILE A 39 -6.66 -0.53 -1.85
CA ILE A 39 -6.86 0.49 -2.89
C ILE A 39 -8.22 0.29 -3.58
N PRO A 40 -8.79 1.33 -4.21
CA PRO A 40 -9.99 1.16 -5.03
C PRO A 40 -9.78 0.11 -6.12
N HIS A 41 -10.79 -0.75 -6.33
CA HIS A 41 -10.70 -1.93 -7.21
C HIS A 41 -10.21 -1.61 -8.64
N GLN A 42 -10.58 -0.44 -9.17
CA GLN A 42 -10.22 0.01 -10.52
C GLN A 42 -8.71 0.21 -10.71
N TYR A 43 -7.93 0.39 -9.63
CA TYR A 43 -6.49 0.62 -9.70
C TYR A 43 -5.64 -0.65 -9.54
N VAL A 44 -6.25 -1.77 -9.14
CA VAL A 44 -5.51 -3.00 -8.79
C VAL A 44 -4.66 -3.49 -9.95
N LYS A 45 -5.24 -3.52 -11.16
CA LYS A 45 -4.52 -4.01 -12.35
C LYS A 45 -3.25 -3.20 -12.61
N ASN A 46 -3.36 -1.87 -12.63
CA ASN A 46 -2.24 -0.98 -12.90
C ASN A 46 -1.15 -1.09 -11.83
N VAL A 47 -1.54 -1.22 -10.55
CA VAL A 47 -0.59 -1.42 -9.44
C VAL A 47 0.13 -2.76 -9.59
N CYS A 48 -0.58 -3.85 -9.89
CA CYS A 48 0.05 -5.16 -10.11
C CYS A 48 1.01 -5.16 -11.32
N GLU A 49 0.69 -4.40 -12.39
CA GLU A 49 1.58 -4.25 -13.55
C GLU A 49 2.89 -3.53 -13.19
N GLN A 50 2.81 -2.48 -12.36
CA GLN A 50 4.00 -1.78 -11.85
C GLN A 50 4.86 -2.69 -10.98
N LEU A 51 4.21 -3.47 -10.10
CA LEU A 51 4.91 -4.32 -9.14
C LEU A 51 5.56 -5.56 -9.75
N LYS A 52 5.13 -6.00 -10.95
CA LYS A 52 5.45 -7.33 -11.52
C LYS A 52 6.91 -7.77 -11.41
N ASN A 53 7.87 -6.84 -11.47
CA ASN A 53 9.31 -7.16 -11.46
C ASN A 53 10.02 -6.82 -10.15
N ASN A 54 9.32 -6.32 -9.13
CA ASN A 54 9.93 -5.71 -7.96
C ASN A 54 9.31 -6.18 -6.63
N ILE A 55 8.84 -7.42 -6.61
CA ILE A 55 8.36 -8.10 -5.40
C ILE A 55 9.26 -9.30 -5.12
N LYS A 56 9.51 -9.58 -3.83
CA LYS A 56 10.12 -10.84 -3.39
C LYS A 56 9.29 -12.04 -3.88
N LYS A 57 9.97 -13.13 -4.28
CA LYS A 57 9.32 -14.32 -4.82
C LYS A 57 8.43 -15.06 -3.79
N ASP A 58 8.77 -14.92 -2.52
CA ASP A 58 8.14 -15.54 -1.36
C ASP A 58 7.23 -14.59 -0.57
N ALA A 59 7.00 -13.37 -1.08
CA ALA A 59 6.09 -12.43 -0.44
C ALA A 59 4.64 -12.94 -0.45
N PHE A 60 3.93 -12.68 0.65
CA PHE A 60 2.49 -12.93 0.76
C PHE A 60 1.69 -11.68 0.39
N ALA A 61 0.69 -11.84 -0.47
CA ALA A 61 -0.26 -10.79 -0.79
C ALA A 61 -1.60 -11.01 -0.06
N LEU A 62 -2.08 -9.97 0.63
CA LEU A 62 -3.40 -9.93 1.27
C LEU A 62 -4.18 -8.75 0.70
N THR A 63 -5.50 -8.91 0.51
CA THR A 63 -6.37 -7.84 0.00
C THR A 63 -7.53 -7.56 0.94
N LEU A 64 -7.81 -6.28 1.18
CA LEU A 64 -9.03 -5.81 1.86
C LEU A 64 -10.02 -5.18 0.86
N ILE A 65 -9.83 -5.42 -0.44
CA ILE A 65 -10.64 -4.84 -1.50
C ILE A 65 -11.95 -5.62 -1.61
N LYS A 66 -13.07 -4.94 -1.39
CA LYS A 66 -14.41 -5.52 -1.56
C LYS A 66 -14.88 -5.38 -3.00
N VAL A 67 -15.02 -6.50 -3.70
CA VAL A 67 -15.71 -6.56 -4.99
C VAL A 67 -17.21 -6.70 -4.70
N ARG A 68 -18.03 -5.76 -5.19
CA ARG A 68 -19.48 -5.93 -5.16
C ARG A 68 -19.83 -7.03 -6.17
N LYS A 69 -20.51 -8.07 -5.69
CA LYS A 69 -21.17 -9.05 -6.56
C LYS A 69 -22.42 -8.44 -7.16
#